data_AF-A0A536C116-F1
#
_entry.id   AF-A0A536C116-F1
#
_cell.length_a   1.000
_cell.length_b   1.000
_cell.length_c   1.000
_cell.angle_alpha   90.00
_cell.angle_beta   90.00
_cell.angle_gamma   90.00
#
_symmetry.space_group_name_H-M   'P 1'
#
loop_
_entity.id
_entity.type
_entity.pdbx_description
1 polymer ?
#
loop_
_entity_poly.entity_id
_entity_poly.type
_entity_poly.pdbx_seq_one_letter_code
_entity_poly.pdbx_strand_id
1 'polypeptide(L)'
;MTGLLAQTNAYIRDAERQHRDLKARQDQVRRPIQLIDRLLQELEEMNLKGMKRVPTSYEPRLEEILILITPIAAMPDQVANIKVKVGITKLMDALFAVEEALFSERNGIRIEPEVETFDPGLFTAA
;
A
#
# COMPACT_ATOMS: atom_id res chain seq x y z
N MET A 1 37.58 28.73 7.45
CA MET A 1 36.19 28.94 6.98
C MET A 1 35.70 27.68 6.27
N THR A 2 35.53 26.58 7.01
CA THR A 2 35.26 25.22 6.47
C THR A 2 34.01 24.58 7.09
N GLY A 3 33.39 25.24 8.07
CA GLY A 3 32.27 24.70 8.83
C GLY A 3 30.92 24.73 8.11
N LEU A 4 30.69 25.73 7.25
CA LEU A 4 29.39 25.92 6.59
C LEU A 4 29.11 24.84 5.53
N LEU A 5 30.09 24.54 4.66
CA LEU A 5 29.99 23.49 3.65
C LEU A 5 29.92 22.08 4.24
N ALA A 6 30.59 21.86 5.39
CA ALA A 6 30.52 20.58 6.09
C ALA A 6 29.15 20.35 6.74
N GLN A 7 28.53 21.40 7.30
CA GLN A 7 27.16 21.34 7.84
C GLN A 7 26.12 21.13 6.73
N THR A 8 26.24 21.82 5.59
CA THR A 8 25.28 21.65 4.48
C THR A 8 25.36 20.26 3.85
N ASN A 9 26.56 19.68 3.69
CA ASN A 9 26.71 18.31 3.18
C ASN A 9 26.16 17.24 4.14
N ALA A 10 26.23 17.47 5.45
CA ALA A 10 25.61 16.59 6.43
C ALA A 10 24.08 16.65 6.33
N TYR A 11 23.52 17.85 6.18
CA TYR A 11 22.08 18.06 6.05
C TYR A 11 21.50 17.38 4.80
N ILE A 12 22.20 17.45 3.67
CA ILE A 12 21.80 16.79 2.42
C ILE A 12 21.84 15.26 2.57
N ARG A 13 22.88 14.71 3.22
CA ARG A 13 23.02 13.26 3.41
C ARG A 13 21.96 12.68 4.35
N ASP A 14 21.56 13.41 5.39
CA ASP A 14 20.49 12.96 6.28
C ASP A 14 19.10 13.09 5.61
N ALA A 15 18.87 14.14 4.82
CA ALA A 15 17.66 14.27 4.02
C ALA A 15 17.52 13.12 2.99
N GLU A 16 18.60 12.73 2.31
CA GLU A 16 18.61 11.62 1.35
C GLU A 16 18.37 10.24 2.00
N ARG A 17 18.77 10.05 3.26
CA ARG A 17 18.51 8.81 4.01
C ARG A 17 17.05 8.72 4.41
N GLN A 18 16.51 9.78 4.97
CA GLN A 18 15.09 9.85 5.35
C GLN A 18 14.18 9.65 4.14
N HIS A 19 14.52 10.24 3.00
CA HIS A 19 13.74 10.07 1.77
C HIS A 19 13.82 8.63 1.21
N ARG A 20 14.97 7.96 1.34
CA ARG A 20 15.11 6.54 0.96
C ARG A 20 14.33 5.62 1.88
N ASP A 21 14.34 5.86 3.19
CA ASP A 21 13.62 5.03 4.16
C ASP A 21 12.11 5.19 4.01
N LEU A 22 11.62 6.41 3.80
CA LEU A 22 10.21 6.68 3.48
C LEU A 22 9.80 5.98 2.17
N LYS A 23 10.63 6.07 1.12
CA LYS A 23 10.34 5.40 -0.16
C LYS A 23 10.34 3.88 -0.03
N ALA A 24 11.29 3.31 0.71
CA ALA A 24 11.34 1.87 0.95
C ALA A 24 10.11 1.37 1.72
N ARG A 25 9.64 2.12 2.72
CA ARG A 25 8.39 1.83 3.44
C ARG A 25 7.16 1.95 2.54
N GLN A 26 7.12 2.95 1.66
CA GLN A 26 6.04 3.08 0.68
C GLN A 26 6.02 1.94 -0.34
N ASP A 27 7.19 1.53 -0.84
CA ASP A 27 7.32 0.42 -1.80
C ASP A 27 6.94 -0.93 -1.16
N GLN A 28 7.19 -1.12 0.14
CA GLN A 28 6.78 -2.32 0.88
C GLN A 28 5.26 -2.52 0.89
N VAL A 29 4.47 -1.45 0.96
CA VAL A 29 3.00 -1.52 0.94
C VAL A 29 2.45 -1.48 -0.48
N ARG A 30 3.14 -0.81 -1.42
CA ARG A 30 2.71 -0.72 -2.82
C ARG A 30 2.68 -2.07 -3.53
N ARG A 31 3.66 -2.93 -3.25
CA ARG A 31 3.78 -4.26 -3.87
C ARG A 31 2.61 -5.20 -3.53
N PRO A 32 2.20 -5.40 -2.26
CA PRO A 32 1.05 -6.23 -1.93
C PRO A 32 -0.26 -5.68 -2.48
N ILE A 33 -0.46 -4.34 -2.47
CA ILE A 33 -1.66 -3.72 -3.06
C ILE A 33 -1.79 -4.07 -4.54
N GLN A 34 -0.73 -3.90 -5.33
CA GLN A 34 -0.77 -4.23 -6.77
C GLN A 34 -1.03 -5.71 -7.06
N LEU A 35 -0.63 -6.61 -6.16
CA LEU A 35 -0.91 -8.04 -6.30
C LEU A 35 -2.36 -8.35 -5.95
N ILE A 36 -2.91 -7.70 -4.92
CA ILE A 36 -4.32 -7.81 -4.53
C ILE A 36 -5.21 -7.27 -5.65
N ASP A 37 -4.91 -6.10 -6.21
CA ASP A 37 -5.65 -5.49 -7.34
C ASP A 37 -5.77 -6.46 -8.54
N ARG A 38 -4.64 -7.04 -8.95
CA ARG A 38 -4.63 -8.00 -10.07
C ARG A 38 -5.46 -9.23 -9.74
N LEU A 39 -5.36 -9.74 -8.52
CA LEU A 39 -6.13 -10.88 -8.09
C LEU A 39 -7.64 -10.58 -8.03
N LEU A 40 -8.02 -9.40 -7.56
CA LEU A 40 -9.41 -8.93 -7.58
C LEU A 40 -9.96 -8.88 -9.01
N GLN A 41 -9.19 -8.32 -9.95
CA GLN A 41 -9.57 -8.29 -11.36
C GLN A 41 -9.76 -9.70 -11.94
N GLU A 42 -8.84 -10.61 -11.66
CA GLU A 42 -8.96 -12.01 -12.11
C GLU A 42 -10.19 -12.70 -11.48
N LEU A 43 -10.47 -12.46 -10.19
CA LEU A 43 -11.65 -12.97 -9.50
C LEU A 43 -12.95 -12.40 -10.07
N GLU A 44 -12.99 -11.11 -10.38
CA GLU A 44 -14.11 -10.47 -11.03
C GLU A 44 -14.38 -11.09 -12.40
N GLU A 45 -13.36 -11.28 -13.23
CA GLU A 45 -13.50 -11.96 -14.51
C GLU A 45 -14.05 -13.39 -14.34
N MET A 46 -13.56 -14.13 -13.34
CA MET A 46 -14.05 -15.47 -13.04
C MET A 46 -15.52 -15.45 -12.61
N ASN A 47 -15.91 -14.48 -11.79
CA ASN A 47 -17.30 -14.29 -11.36
C ASN A 47 -18.22 -13.96 -12.55
N LEU A 48 -17.78 -13.08 -13.45
CA LEU A 48 -18.49 -12.74 -14.69
C LEU A 48 -18.63 -13.93 -15.64
N LYS A 49 -17.64 -14.83 -15.67
CA LYS A 49 -17.68 -16.10 -16.40
C LYS A 49 -18.57 -17.16 -15.73
N GLY A 50 -19.21 -16.84 -14.60
CA GLY A 50 -20.14 -17.72 -13.88
C GLY A 50 -19.46 -18.74 -12.96
N MET A 51 -18.16 -18.62 -12.71
CA MET A 51 -17.49 -19.46 -11.72
C MET A 51 -17.91 -19.04 -10.31
N LYS A 52 -18.28 -20.02 -9.48
CA LYS A 52 -18.74 -19.76 -8.11
C LYS A 52 -17.64 -19.89 -7.07
N ARG A 53 -16.56 -20.60 -7.39
CA ARG A 53 -15.49 -20.94 -6.44
C ARG A 53 -14.12 -20.74 -7.05
N VAL A 54 -13.17 -20.38 -6.20
CA VAL A 54 -11.78 -20.13 -6.59
C VAL A 54 -11.07 -21.47 -6.84
N PRO A 55 -10.45 -21.68 -8.02
CA PRO A 55 -9.69 -22.88 -8.33
C PRO A 55 -8.49 -23.08 -7.40
N THR A 56 -8.08 -24.34 -7.17
CA THR A 56 -6.88 -24.65 -6.38
C THR A 56 -5.58 -24.17 -7.02
N SER A 57 -5.57 -23.93 -8.34
CA SER A 57 -4.41 -23.36 -9.03
C SER A 57 -3.99 -21.98 -8.52
N TYR A 58 -4.87 -21.28 -7.79
CA TYR A 58 -4.60 -19.98 -7.18
C TYR A 58 -3.93 -20.05 -5.80
N GLU A 59 -3.87 -21.24 -5.19
CA GLU A 59 -3.27 -21.47 -3.87
C GLU A 59 -1.88 -20.85 -3.69
N PRO A 60 -0.89 -21.07 -4.60
CA PRO A 60 0.44 -20.47 -4.42
C PRO A 60 0.43 -18.94 -4.49
N ARG A 61 -0.48 -18.34 -5.27
CA ARG A 61 -0.62 -16.87 -5.34
C ARG A 61 -1.23 -16.30 -4.07
N LEU A 62 -2.22 -17.00 -3.50
CA LEU A 62 -2.82 -16.61 -2.23
C LEU A 62 -1.81 -16.70 -1.09
N GLU A 63 -0.98 -17.76 -1.06
CA GLU A 63 0.11 -17.89 -0.09
C GLU A 63 1.15 -16.78 -0.22
N GLU A 64 1.55 -16.39 -1.44
CA GLU A 64 2.48 -15.27 -1.65
C GLU A 64 1.91 -13.96 -1.08
N ILE A 65 0.63 -13.68 -1.34
CA ILE A 65 -0.05 -12.51 -0.78
C ILE A 65 -0.08 -12.59 0.75
N LEU A 66 -0.46 -13.74 1.32
CA LEU A 66 -0.49 -13.96 2.76
C LEU A 66 0.87 -13.66 3.42
N ILE A 67 1.97 -14.13 2.85
CA ILE A 67 3.33 -13.86 3.36
C ILE A 67 3.65 -12.37 3.36
N LEU A 68 3.24 -11.65 2.32
CA LEU A 68 3.50 -10.21 2.19
C LEU A 68 2.63 -9.36 3.12
N ILE A 69 1.38 -9.76 3.37
CA ILE A 69 0.44 -9.00 4.21
C ILE A 69 0.54 -9.35 5.69
N THR A 70 0.95 -10.58 6.07
CA THR A 70 1.04 -11.00 7.49
C THR A 70 1.85 -10.05 8.38
N PRO A 71 3.02 -9.51 7.95
CA PRO A 71 3.78 -8.57 8.78
C PRO A 71 3.18 -7.16 8.84
N ILE A 72 2.17 -6.85 8.01
CA ILE A 72 1.60 -5.51 7.82
C ILE A 72 0.18 -5.44 8.40
N ALA A 73 -0.65 -6.44 8.10
CA ALA A 73 -2.06 -6.45 8.49
C ALA A 73 -2.26 -7.05 9.89
N ALA A 74 -2.65 -6.22 10.85
CA ALA A 74 -3.09 -6.66 12.18
C ALA A 74 -4.53 -7.26 12.18
N MET A 75 -4.89 -8.06 11.17
CA MET A 75 -6.25 -8.61 10.98
C MET A 75 -6.26 -10.12 10.71
N PRO A 76 -6.13 -10.96 11.75
CA PRO A 76 -6.03 -12.42 11.59
C PRO A 76 -7.30 -13.06 10.98
N ASP A 77 -8.48 -12.52 11.26
CA ASP A 77 -9.76 -13.07 10.76
C ASP A 77 -9.94 -12.91 9.24
N GLN A 78 -9.49 -11.80 8.66
CA GLN A 78 -9.60 -11.56 7.22
C GLN A 78 -8.55 -12.37 6.45
N VAL A 79 -7.34 -12.43 7.00
CA VAL A 79 -6.24 -13.28 6.50
C VAL A 79 -6.67 -14.76 6.47
N ALA A 80 -7.42 -15.24 7.48
CA ALA A 80 -7.95 -16.62 7.53
C ALA A 80 -9.03 -16.94 6.47
N ASN A 81 -9.61 -15.91 5.85
CA ASN A 81 -10.60 -16.05 4.78
C ASN A 81 -9.97 -16.08 3.37
N ILE A 82 -8.69 -15.72 3.24
CA ILE A 82 -7.94 -15.79 1.98
C ILE A 82 -7.48 -17.23 1.74
N LYS A 83 -8.31 -18.04 1.08
CA LYS A 83 -8.01 -19.43 0.74
C LYS A 83 -8.75 -19.91 -0.50
N VAL A 84 -8.27 -20.98 -1.12
CA VAL A 84 -8.93 -21.61 -2.26
C VAL A 84 -10.23 -22.31 -1.88
N LYS A 85 -11.06 -22.64 -2.87
CA LYS A 85 -12.37 -23.31 -2.71
C LYS A 85 -13.43 -22.50 -1.93
N VAL A 86 -13.17 -21.26 -1.56
CA VAL A 86 -14.20 -20.34 -1.07
C VAL A 86 -14.98 -19.73 -2.24
N GLY A 87 -16.12 -19.12 -1.93
CA GLY A 87 -16.88 -18.36 -2.92
C GLY A 87 -16.06 -17.19 -3.44
N ILE A 88 -16.12 -16.93 -4.75
CA ILE A 88 -15.34 -15.84 -5.37
C ILE A 88 -15.64 -14.50 -4.71
N THR A 89 -16.92 -14.20 -4.47
CA THR A 89 -17.35 -12.99 -3.76
C THR A 89 -16.77 -12.91 -2.35
N LYS A 90 -16.79 -14.01 -1.59
CA LYS A 90 -16.22 -14.07 -0.24
C LYS A 90 -14.70 -13.84 -0.23
N LEU A 91 -13.98 -14.30 -1.26
CA LEU A 91 -12.55 -14.01 -1.39
C LEU A 91 -12.32 -12.54 -1.74
N MET A 92 -13.13 -11.97 -2.65
CA MET A 92 -13.07 -10.56 -2.98
C MET A 92 -13.29 -9.68 -1.74
N ASP A 93 -14.31 -9.96 -0.93
CA ASP A 93 -14.60 -9.22 0.31
C ASP A 93 -13.41 -9.25 1.29
N ALA A 94 -12.79 -10.42 1.46
CA ALA A 94 -11.62 -10.58 2.33
C ALA A 94 -10.40 -9.81 1.79
N LEU A 95 -10.17 -9.83 0.47
CA LEU A 95 -9.09 -9.09 -0.18
C LEU A 95 -9.29 -7.58 -0.06
N PHE A 96 -10.52 -7.08 -0.27
CA PHE A 96 -10.85 -5.67 -0.09
C PHE A 96 -10.63 -5.20 1.36
N ALA A 97 -11.04 -6.00 2.35
CA ALA A 97 -10.83 -5.65 3.76
C ALA A 97 -9.34 -5.57 4.11
N VAL A 98 -8.52 -6.48 3.56
CA VAL A 98 -7.06 -6.43 3.72
C VAL A 98 -6.48 -5.21 3.02
N GLU A 99 -6.93 -4.91 1.80
CA GLU A 99 -6.47 -3.74 1.06
C GLU A 99 -6.80 -2.43 1.78
N GLU A 100 -8.03 -2.31 2.32
CA GLU A 100 -8.46 -1.17 3.13
C GLU A 100 -7.61 -1.01 4.40
N ALA A 101 -7.25 -2.12 5.06
CA ALA A 101 -6.33 -2.10 6.20
C ALA A 101 -4.92 -1.65 5.80
N LEU A 102 -4.39 -2.15 4.68
CA LEU A 102 -3.09 -1.73 4.13
C LEU A 102 -3.09 -0.24 3.75
N PHE A 103 -4.18 0.26 3.17
CA PHE A 103 -4.35 1.69 2.89
C PHE A 103 -4.47 2.53 4.15
N SER A 104 -5.17 2.04 5.17
CA SER A 104 -5.32 2.74 6.45
C SER A 104 -3.98 2.85 7.18
N GLU A 105 -3.17 1.78 7.18
CA GLU A 105 -1.81 1.82 7.73
C GLU A 105 -0.91 2.78 6.93
N ARG A 106 -0.98 2.74 5.59
CA ARG A 106 -0.28 3.69 4.72
C ARG A 106 -0.73 5.14 4.97
N ASN A 107 -2.02 5.38 5.19
CA ASN A 107 -2.58 6.70 5.42
C ASN A 107 -2.33 7.21 6.85
N GLY A 108 -2.17 6.34 7.84
CA GLY A 108 -1.66 6.71 9.17
C GLY A 108 -0.19 7.18 9.12
N ILE A 109 0.55 6.79 8.08
CA ILE A 109 1.93 7.24 7.77
C ILE A 109 1.92 8.44 6.80
N ARG A 110 0.74 8.88 6.30
CA ARG A 110 0.64 10.00 5.36
C ARG A 110 1.11 11.28 6.04
N ILE A 111 2.33 11.66 5.72
CA ILE A 111 2.85 13.02 5.77
C ILE A 111 1.72 13.92 5.28
N GLU A 112 1.28 14.82 6.15
CA GLU A 112 0.38 15.91 5.82
C GLU A 112 0.84 16.44 4.46
N PRO A 113 -0.02 16.49 3.41
CA PRO A 113 0.36 17.28 2.26
C PRO A 113 0.66 18.66 2.84
N GLU A 114 1.91 19.12 2.76
CA GLU A 114 2.24 20.50 3.06
C GLU A 114 1.17 21.31 2.35
N VAL A 115 0.29 21.89 3.15
CA VAL A 115 -0.67 22.85 2.69
C VAL A 115 0.24 23.93 2.16
N GLU A 116 0.44 23.96 0.83
CA GLU A 116 0.91 25.15 0.16
C GLU A 116 -0.08 26.21 0.62
N THR A 117 0.36 26.97 1.61
CA THR A 117 -0.28 28.16 2.09
C THR A 117 -0.25 29.07 0.88
N PHE A 118 -1.29 28.98 0.06
CA PHE A 118 -1.58 29.94 -0.98
C PHE A 118 -1.84 31.24 -0.24
N ASP A 119 -0.79 32.04 -0.08
CA ASP A 119 -0.84 33.35 0.54
C ASP A 119 -1.45 34.32 -0.48
N PRO A 120 -2.75 34.69 -0.37
CA PRO A 120 -3.42 35.49 -1.39
C PRO A 120 -3.02 36.98 -1.30
N GLY A 121 -2.11 37.34 -0.39
CA GLY A 121 -1.73 38.72 -0.09
C GLY A 121 -0.81 39.40 -1.11
N LEU A 122 -0.31 38.68 -2.12
CA LEU A 122 0.68 39.22 -3.07
C LEU A 122 0.11 39.97 -4.29
N PHE A 123 -1.21 40.17 -4.37
CA PHE A 123 -1.84 41.05 -5.37
C PHE A 123 -2.46 42.29 -4.72
N THR A 124 -1.64 43.15 -4.13
CA THR A 124 -1.98 44.56 -3.97
C THR A 124 -0.74 45.43 -4.09
N ALA A 125 -0.35 45.74 -5.32
CA ALA A 125 0.45 46.92 -5.66
C ALA A 125 0.58 47.05 -7.18
N ALA A 126 -0.24 47.93 -7.77
CA ALA A 126 0.15 48.96 -8.75
C ALA A 126 -1.12 49.61 -9.33
#